data_AF-A0A3C0SZ65-F1
#
_entry.id   AF-A0A3C0SZ65-F1
#
_cell.length_a   1.000
_cell.length_b   1.000
_cell.length_c   1.000
_cell.angle_alpha   90.00
_cell.angle_beta   90.00
_cell.angle_gamma   90.00
#
_symmetry.space_group_name_H-M   'P 1'
#
loop_
_entity.id
_entity.type
_entity.pdbx_description
1 polymer ?
#
loop_
_entity_poly.entity_id
_entity_poly.type
_entity_poly.pdbx_seq_one_letter_code
_entity_poly.pdbx_strand_id
1 'polypeptide(L)'
;MLEPSLINETTEMFSNNFTADELDKIGGMIFSNYSCHQISGEHNHLTFSSSRASNVLVSHTNKRRKTFDLIKLLIELDGSSLNGKPIEIKGLENYLTKLTKSGIVYDFHKRRLHHSRRDVDNLVNWGALKEGKIYNFS
;
A
#
# COMPACT_ATOMS: atom_id res chain seq x y z
N MET A 1 7.77 -14.11 -1.77
CA MET A 1 8.21 -12.84 -2.38
C MET A 1 7.08 -12.41 -3.31
N LEU A 2 6.78 -11.11 -3.43
CA LEU A 2 5.74 -10.70 -4.36
C LEU A 2 6.23 -10.80 -5.81
N GLU A 3 5.29 -11.06 -6.71
CA GLU A 3 5.53 -11.02 -8.15
C GLU A 3 5.92 -9.60 -8.61
N PRO A 4 6.79 -9.44 -9.62
CA PRO A 4 7.25 -8.12 -10.08
C PRO A 4 6.12 -7.17 -10.50
N SER A 5 5.04 -7.70 -11.09
CA SER A 5 3.87 -6.91 -11.46
C SER A 5 3.21 -6.24 -10.25
N LEU A 6 3.10 -6.96 -9.14
CA LEU A 6 2.47 -6.44 -7.93
C LEU A 6 3.38 -5.44 -7.19
N ILE A 7 4.71 -5.60 -7.29
CA ILE A 7 5.68 -4.60 -6.81
C ILE A 7 5.48 -3.28 -7.55
N ASN A 8 5.31 -3.33 -8.86
CA ASN A 8 5.09 -2.13 -9.68
C ASN A 8 3.76 -1.45 -9.32
N GLU A 9 2.69 -2.23 -9.21
CA GLU A 9 1.37 -1.72 -8.78
C GLU A 9 1.40 -1.10 -7.38
N THR A 10 2.09 -1.74 -6.43
CA THR A 10 2.27 -1.19 -5.08
C THR A 10 3.04 0.14 -5.16
N THR A 11 4.10 0.19 -5.96
CA THR A 11 4.91 1.41 -6.15
C THR A 11 4.09 2.55 -6.74
N GLU A 12 3.25 2.26 -7.72
CA GLU A 12 2.35 3.23 -8.34
C GLU A 12 1.32 3.76 -7.34
N MET A 13 0.73 2.88 -6.53
CA MET A 13 -0.21 3.28 -5.47
C MET A 13 0.43 4.26 -4.48
N PHE A 14 1.67 4.01 -4.07
CA PHE A 14 2.38 4.94 -3.18
C PHE A 14 2.76 6.24 -3.89
N SER A 15 3.25 6.17 -5.13
CA SER A 15 3.71 7.33 -5.89
C SER A 15 2.58 8.32 -6.19
N ASN A 16 1.37 7.83 -6.43
CA ASN A 16 0.22 8.65 -6.81
C ASN A 16 -0.50 9.27 -5.61
N ASN A 17 -0.30 8.73 -4.40
CA ASN A 17 -1.08 9.12 -3.21
C ASN A 17 -0.24 9.81 -2.13
N PHE A 18 1.09 9.72 -2.17
CA PHE A 18 1.94 10.26 -1.11
C PHE A 18 3.13 11.07 -1.64
N THR A 19 3.52 12.07 -0.87
CA THR A 19 4.76 12.82 -1.05
C THR A 19 5.97 12.05 -0.53
N ALA A 20 7.19 12.42 -0.94
CA ALA A 20 8.41 11.79 -0.44
C ALA A 20 8.52 11.86 1.10
N ASP A 21 8.15 12.98 1.70
CA ASP A 21 8.17 13.17 3.16
C ASP A 21 7.17 12.27 3.88
N GLU A 22 5.99 12.06 3.30
CA GLU A 22 4.99 11.13 3.83
C GLU A 22 5.46 9.68 3.69
N LEU A 23 6.13 9.33 2.60
CA LEU A 23 6.69 8.00 2.38
C LEU A 23 7.80 7.66 3.38
N ASP A 24 8.62 8.64 3.79
CA ASP A 24 9.59 8.46 4.87
C ASP A 24 8.90 8.14 6.20
N LYS A 25 7.79 8.83 6.51
CA LYS A 25 7.01 8.57 7.72
C LYS A 25 6.35 7.19 7.69
N ILE A 26 5.76 6.82 6.56
CA ILE A 26 5.14 5.51 6.35
C ILE A 26 6.20 4.40 6.47
N GLY A 27 7.37 4.59 5.87
CA GLY A 27 8.51 3.68 6.05
C GLY A 27 8.94 3.58 7.51
N GLY A 28 8.92 4.70 8.23
CA GLY A 28 9.20 4.78 9.66
C GLY A 28 8.25 3.97 10.54
N MET A 29 7.00 3.77 10.11
CA MET A 29 6.02 2.92 10.80
C MET A 29 6.34 1.42 10.69
N ILE A 30 7.14 1.01 9.68
CA ILE A 30 7.51 -0.39 9.42
C ILE A 30 8.93 -0.70 9.88
N PHE A 31 9.83 0.28 9.73
CA PHE A 31 11.24 0.20 10.10
C PHE A 31 11.61 1.41 10.95
N SER A 32 12.09 1.15 12.17
CA SER A 32 12.66 2.18 13.03
C SER A 32 13.78 2.93 12.28
N ASN A 33 13.71 4.26 12.24
CA ASN A 33 14.68 5.15 11.58
C ASN A 33 14.78 5.00 10.05
N TYR A 34 13.67 4.69 9.38
CA TYR A 34 13.62 4.70 7.92
C TYR A 34 13.91 6.10 7.34
N SER A 35 14.71 6.15 6.27
CA SER A 35 14.90 7.33 5.43
C SER A 35 15.23 6.89 3.99
N CYS A 36 14.53 7.46 3.01
CA CYS A 36 14.77 7.20 1.59
C CYS A 36 16.21 7.55 1.19
N HIS A 37 16.78 8.65 1.70
CA HIS A 37 18.16 9.06 1.45
C HIS A 37 19.17 8.05 1.99
N GLN A 38 19.00 7.64 3.26
CA GLN A 38 19.92 6.68 3.88
C GLN A 38 19.89 5.32 3.17
N ILE A 39 18.70 4.87 2.75
CA ILE A 39 18.54 3.57 2.08
C ILE A 39 19.03 3.59 0.64
N SER A 40 18.88 4.72 -0.06
CA SER A 40 19.36 4.89 -1.43
C SER A 40 20.87 5.13 -1.52
N GLY A 41 21.52 5.52 -0.41
CA GLY A 41 22.94 5.89 -0.40
C GLY A 41 23.22 7.24 -1.07
N GLU A 42 22.17 8.02 -1.34
CA GLU A 42 22.27 9.33 -1.96
C GLU A 42 22.51 10.42 -0.91
N HIS A 43 23.22 11.48 -1.30
CA HIS A 43 23.45 12.62 -0.40
C HIS A 43 22.13 13.30 -0.04
N ASN A 44 21.98 13.70 1.23
CA ASN A 44 20.77 14.32 1.80
C ASN A 44 20.32 15.63 1.09
N HIS A 45 21.11 16.17 0.17
CA HIS A 45 20.82 17.40 -0.58
C HIS A 45 19.96 17.17 -1.84
N LEU A 46 19.68 15.92 -2.22
CA LEU A 46 18.83 15.61 -3.37
C LEU A 46 17.38 15.46 -2.93
N THR A 47 16.48 16.23 -3.54
CA THR A 47 15.03 16.08 -3.32
C THR A 47 14.53 14.82 -4.01
N PHE A 48 13.93 13.90 -3.25
CA PHE A 48 13.29 12.72 -3.82
C PHE A 48 11.94 13.08 -4.44
N SER A 49 11.69 12.61 -5.66
CA SER A 49 10.33 12.59 -6.19
C SER A 49 9.52 11.48 -5.50
N SER A 50 8.19 11.64 -5.42
CA SER A 50 7.29 10.61 -4.88
C SER A 50 7.50 9.24 -5.54
N SER A 51 7.72 9.22 -6.85
CA SER A 51 7.98 7.99 -7.59
C SER A 51 9.28 7.31 -7.16
N ARG A 52 10.37 8.09 -7.02
CA ARG A 52 11.66 7.55 -6.56
C ARG A 52 11.57 7.05 -5.11
N ALA A 53 10.97 7.83 -4.22
CA ALA A 53 10.77 7.46 -2.81
C ALA A 53 9.91 6.20 -2.68
N SER A 54 8.84 6.08 -3.47
CA SER A 54 7.97 4.91 -3.49
C SER A 54 8.73 3.66 -3.93
N ASN A 55 9.52 3.76 -4.99
CA ASN A 55 10.33 2.64 -5.45
C ASN A 55 11.34 2.19 -4.37
N VAL A 56 12.01 3.14 -3.71
CA VAL A 56 12.92 2.84 -2.60
C VAL A 56 12.19 2.11 -1.48
N LEU A 57 11.03 2.61 -1.03
CA LEU A 57 10.25 2.01 0.05
C LEU A 57 9.77 0.59 -0.29
N VAL A 58 9.16 0.41 -1.46
CA VAL A 58 8.61 -0.88 -1.90
C VAL A 58 9.75 -1.88 -2.14
N SER A 59 10.84 -1.46 -2.77
CA SER A 59 12.01 -2.32 -2.97
C SER A 59 12.65 -2.72 -1.64
N HIS A 60 12.76 -1.79 -0.68
CA HIS A 60 13.31 -2.07 0.65
C HIS A 60 12.43 -3.05 1.42
N THR A 61 11.11 -2.84 1.44
CA THR A 61 10.16 -3.75 2.10
C THR A 61 10.17 -5.14 1.46
N ASN A 62 10.27 -5.25 0.13
CA ASN A 62 10.38 -6.53 -0.56
C ASN A 62 11.66 -7.27 -0.20
N LYS A 63 12.82 -6.59 -0.21
CA LYS A 63 14.11 -7.17 0.22
C LYS A 63 14.07 -7.68 1.66
N ARG A 64 13.32 -7.00 2.54
CA ARG A 64 13.14 -7.36 3.97
C ARG A 64 11.96 -8.30 4.23
N ARG A 65 11.26 -8.79 3.20
CA ARG A 65 10.07 -9.66 3.30
C ARG A 65 8.91 -9.04 4.12
N LYS A 66 8.79 -7.71 4.12
CA LYS A 66 7.74 -6.95 4.84
C LYS A 66 6.71 -6.30 3.89
N THR A 67 6.63 -6.72 2.63
CA THR A 67 5.71 -6.07 1.68
C THR A 67 4.24 -6.25 2.05
N PHE A 68 3.88 -7.36 2.70
CA PHE A 68 2.51 -7.54 3.22
C PHE A 68 2.19 -6.53 4.32
N ASP A 69 3.16 -6.22 5.18
CA ASP A 69 2.98 -5.18 6.20
C ASP A 69 2.78 -3.81 5.56
N LEU A 70 3.52 -3.52 4.48
CA LEU A 70 3.37 -2.28 3.71
C LEU A 70 2.01 -2.16 3.03
N ILE A 71 1.54 -3.23 2.37
CA ILE A 71 0.23 -3.24 1.70
C ILE A 71 -0.90 -3.15 2.73
N LYS A 72 -0.78 -3.86 3.86
CA LYS A 72 -1.71 -3.71 4.98
C LYS A 72 -1.76 -2.25 5.44
N LEU A 73 -0.60 -1.65 5.68
CA LEU A 73 -0.52 -0.27 6.12
C LEU A 73 -1.17 0.69 5.11
N LEU A 74 -0.93 0.49 3.80
CA LEU A 74 -1.61 1.25 2.75
C LEU A 74 -3.13 1.20 2.92
N ILE A 75 -3.71 0.01 3.07
CA ILE A 75 -5.15 -0.17 3.23
C ILE A 75 -5.67 0.51 4.50
N GLU A 76 -4.91 0.42 5.61
CA GLU A 76 -5.28 1.03 6.89
C GLU A 76 -5.13 2.54 6.91
N LEU A 77 -4.30 3.11 6.03
CA LEU A 77 -4.13 4.56 5.90
C LEU A 77 -5.35 5.21 5.23
N ASP A 78 -6.12 4.47 4.44
CA ASP A 78 -7.31 5.01 3.78
C ASP A 78 -8.43 5.35 4.78
N GLY A 79 -8.85 6.61 4.79
CA GLY A 79 -9.79 7.14 5.80
C GLY A 79 -9.16 7.46 7.15
N SER A 80 -7.84 7.33 7.29
CA SER A 80 -7.09 7.76 8.47
C SER A 80 -6.60 9.21 8.34
N SER A 81 -5.75 9.66 9.26
CA SER A 81 -5.05 10.93 9.15
C SER A 81 -3.53 10.76 9.30
N LEU A 82 -2.76 11.45 8.46
CA LEU A 82 -1.31 11.54 8.57
C LEU A 82 -0.91 13.02 8.66
N ASN A 83 -0.13 13.37 9.69
CA ASN A 83 0.25 14.77 9.99
C ASN A 83 -0.96 15.72 10.12
N GLY A 84 -2.05 15.24 10.71
CA GLY A 84 -3.28 16.02 10.87
C GLY A 84 -4.07 16.25 9.57
N LYS A 85 -3.64 15.67 8.44
CA LYS A 85 -4.38 15.70 7.18
C LYS A 85 -5.11 14.37 6.97
N PRO A 86 -6.40 14.38 6.59
CA PRO A 86 -7.10 13.16 6.22
C PRO A 86 -6.46 12.55 4.96
N ILE A 87 -6.36 11.22 4.93
CA ILE A 87 -5.90 10.46 3.77
C ILE A 87 -7.10 9.84 3.08
N GLU A 88 -7.19 10.03 1.77
CA GLU A 88 -8.08 9.28 0.88
C GLU A 88 -7.23 8.69 -0.25
N ILE A 89 -7.18 7.36 -0.33
CA ILE A 89 -6.32 6.66 -1.29
C ILE A 89 -7.09 6.44 -2.58
N LYS A 90 -6.71 7.18 -3.62
CA LYS A 90 -7.27 7.05 -4.95
C LYS A 90 -6.83 5.73 -5.58
N GLY A 91 -7.79 5.00 -6.14
CA GLY A 91 -7.55 3.73 -6.83
C GLY A 91 -7.43 2.50 -5.93
N LEU A 92 -7.68 2.63 -4.61
CA LEU A 92 -7.55 1.52 -3.66
C LEU A 92 -8.45 0.32 -4.02
N GLU A 93 -9.70 0.54 -4.42
CA GLU A 93 -10.62 -0.53 -4.79
C GLU A 93 -10.12 -1.34 -6.00
N ASN A 94 -9.61 -0.66 -7.03
CA ASN A 94 -9.02 -1.30 -8.20
C ASN A 94 -7.76 -2.09 -7.82
N TYR A 95 -6.92 -1.51 -6.95
CA TYR A 95 -5.72 -2.17 -6.45
C TYR A 95 -6.05 -3.45 -5.64
N LEU A 96 -7.06 -3.41 -4.77
CA LEU A 96 -7.56 -4.58 -4.03
C LEU A 96 -8.11 -5.66 -4.98
N THR A 97 -8.78 -5.25 -6.06
CA THR A 97 -9.26 -6.17 -7.10
C THR A 97 -8.08 -6.87 -7.79
N LYS A 98 -7.02 -6.14 -8.15
CA LYS A 98 -5.79 -6.70 -8.75
C LYS A 98 -5.05 -7.64 -7.78
N LEU A 99 -4.97 -7.29 -6.50
CA LEU A 99 -4.44 -8.16 -5.44
C LEU A 99 -5.21 -9.48 -5.38
N THR A 100 -6.53 -9.40 -5.38
CA THR A 100 -7.42 -10.57 -5.32
C THR A 100 -7.22 -11.47 -6.54
N LYS A 101 -7.13 -10.89 -7.74
CA LYS A 101 -6.81 -11.62 -8.98
C LYS A 101 -5.42 -12.29 -8.95
N SER A 102 -4.50 -11.73 -8.16
CA SER A 102 -3.16 -12.29 -7.93
C SER A 102 -3.14 -13.33 -6.80
N GLY A 103 -4.31 -13.74 -6.28
CA GLY A 103 -4.46 -14.72 -5.21
C GLY A 103 -4.15 -14.17 -3.81
N ILE A 104 -4.12 -12.85 -3.62
CA ILE A 104 -3.87 -12.19 -2.32
C ILE A 104 -5.11 -11.44 -1.88
N VAL A 105 -5.58 -11.73 -0.68
CA VAL A 105 -6.82 -11.13 -0.14
C VAL A 105 -6.53 -10.44 1.18
N TYR A 106 -7.14 -9.27 1.38
CA TYR A 106 -7.15 -8.59 2.66
C TYR A 106 -8.40 -8.98 3.46
N ASP A 107 -8.20 -9.58 4.62
CA ASP A 107 -9.27 -9.85 5.60
C ASP A 107 -9.43 -8.60 6.48
N PHE A 108 -10.52 -7.85 6.29
CA PHE A 108 -10.80 -6.64 7.06
C PHE A 108 -11.11 -6.93 8.54
N HIS A 109 -11.72 -8.07 8.86
CA HIS A 109 -12.02 -8.46 10.24
C HIS A 109 -10.75 -8.78 11.02
N LYS A 110 -9.83 -9.53 10.39
CA LYS A 110 -8.55 -9.90 11.00
C LYS A 110 -7.45 -8.86 10.79
N ARG A 111 -7.68 -7.87 9.93
CA ARG A 111 -6.71 -6.85 9.49
C ARG A 111 -5.40 -7.48 8.99
N ARG A 112 -5.50 -8.47 8.11
CA ARG A 112 -4.35 -9.26 7.61
C ARG A 112 -4.50 -9.67 6.15
N LEU A 113 -3.37 -9.61 5.43
CA LEU A 113 -3.25 -10.21 4.10
C LEU A 113 -2.98 -11.71 4.22
N HIS A 114 -3.56 -12.48 3.32
CA HIS A 114 -3.26 -13.91 3.18
C HIS A 114 -3.35 -14.33 1.72
N HIS A 115 -2.64 -15.40 1.36
CA HIS A 115 -2.79 -16.04 0.07
C HIS A 115 -4.06 -16.87 0.07
N SER A 116 -4.98 -16.59 -0.85
CA SER A 116 -6.13 -17.47 -1.09
C SER A 116 -5.68 -18.67 -1.91
N ARG A 117 -6.03 -19.88 -1.43
CA ARG A 117 -5.86 -21.13 -2.18
C ARG A 117 -7.11 -21.49 -3.01
N ARG A 118 -8.21 -20.73 -2.88
CA ARG A 118 -9.50 -21.02 -3.52
C ARG A 118 -9.70 -20.12 -4.74
N ASP A 119 -10.43 -20.66 -5.72
CA ASP A 119 -10.87 -19.93 -6.91
C ASP A 119 -11.40 -18.55 -6.54
N VAL A 120 -10.72 -17.55 -7.08
CA VAL A 120 -10.97 -16.11 -6.87
C VAL A 120 -12.42 -15.74 -7.21
N ASP A 121 -13.08 -16.54 -8.05
CA ASP A 121 -14.46 -16.37 -8.50
C ASP A 121 -15.50 -16.46 -7.38
N ASN A 122 -15.20 -17.13 -6.25
CA ASN A 122 -16.10 -17.16 -5.09
C ASN A 122 -15.93 -15.96 -4.14
N LEU A 123 -14.95 -15.08 -4.39
CA LEU A 123 -14.67 -13.89 -3.59
C LEU A 123 -15.29 -12.60 -4.18
N VAL A 124 -16.09 -12.71 -5.24
CA VAL A 124 -16.74 -11.59 -5.96
C VAL A 124 -17.58 -10.67 -5.05
N ASN A 125 -17.95 -11.12 -3.85
CA ASN A 125 -18.67 -10.32 -2.84
C ASN A 125 -17.79 -9.69 -1.74
N TRP A 126 -16.47 -9.74 -1.83
CA TRP A 126 -15.57 -9.23 -0.78
C TRP A 126 -15.21 -7.75 -0.92
N GLY A 127 -15.88 -7.03 -1.83
CA GLY A 127 -16.06 -5.58 -1.77
C GLY A 127 -17.10 -5.21 -0.70
N ALA A 128 -16.94 -5.74 0.52
CA ALA A 128 -17.83 -5.43 1.63
C ALA A 128 -17.74 -3.93 1.93
N LEU A 129 -18.77 -3.23 1.44
CA LEU A 129 -19.19 -1.87 1.73
C LEU A 129 -18.54 -1.34 3.01
N LYS A 130 -17.80 -0.22 2.90
CA LYS A 130 -17.45 0.58 4.07
C LYS A 130 -18.76 0.84 4.83
N GLU A 131 -18.86 0.39 6.08
CA GLU A 131 -20.00 0.73 6.93
C GLU A 131 -20.17 2.26 6.91
N GLY A 132 -21.34 2.73 6.42
CA GLY A 132 -21.68 4.15 6.34
C GLY A 132 -21.76 4.77 4.94
N LYS A 133 -21.42 4.06 3.84
CA LYS A 133 -21.66 4.58 2.48
C LYS A 133 -22.92 3.95 1.85
N ILE A 134 -23.91 4.80 1.55
CA ILE A 134 -25.08 4.45 0.75
C ILE A 134 -24.71 4.58 -0.73
N TYR A 135 -24.81 3.49 -1.47
CA TYR A 135 -24.59 3.48 -2.92
C TYR A 135 -25.96 3.53 -3.59
N ASN A 136 -26.27 4.65 -4.24
CA ASN A 136 -27.44 4.75 -5.11
C ASN A 136 -27.06 4.14 -6.46
N PHE A 137 -27.68 3.02 -6.81
CA PHE A 137 -27.67 2.52 -8.18
C PHE A 137 -28.81 3.24 -8.92
N SER A 138 -28.44 4.13 -9.85
CA SER A 138 -29.35 4.76 -10.81
C SER A 138 -29.14 4.17 -12.20
#